data_AF-A0A0B2RTF1-F1
#
_entry.id   AF-A0A0B2RTF1-F1
#
_cell.length_a   1.000
_cell.length_b   1.000
_cell.length_c   1.000
_cell.angle_alpha   90.00
_cell.angle_beta   90.00
_cell.angle_gamma   90.00
#
_symmetry.space_group_name_H-M   'P 1'
#
loop_
_entity.id
_entity.type
_entity.pdbx_description
1 polymer ?
#
loop_
_entity_poly.entity_id
_entity_poly.type
_entity_poly.pdbx_seq_one_letter_code
_entity_poly.pdbx_strand_id
1 'polypeptide(L)'
;FWEDKWSQHQQTLAERYPRLYQISSQQNQTINKLGHHKDSGWEWQFTWRRSMFDNEIEAAINFLRDIEDMIIQQHGSDEWVWLGDQSGNYSTCSAYKLIWEATATGQQEEWCMELWKIKIPSKIPVFAWRLLKDRLPTKRNLHWRQLQIQDIKIQPIWWESISWLNIKSAFPLRPVQHFLQHISIQIKGVRGKRWRYWWLAVTWAIWKFRNRMLFSNAEFDINRLFDEAIFLTWTWL
;
A
#
# COMPACT_ATOMS: atom_id res chain seq x y z
N PHE A 1 -11.94 2.17 -28.13
CA PHE A 1 -10.92 2.73 -29.05
C PHE A 1 -10.24 3.96 -28.44
N TRP A 2 -10.93 5.10 -28.27
CA TRP A 2 -10.26 6.34 -27.86
C TRP A 2 -9.63 6.31 -26.46
N GLU A 3 -10.28 5.63 -25.52
CA GLU A 3 -9.87 5.53 -24.11
C GLU A 3 -8.98 4.31 -23.84
N ASP A 4 -8.73 3.48 -24.85
CA ASP A 4 -7.88 2.30 -24.73
C ASP A 4 -6.41 2.69 -24.91
N LYS A 5 -5.52 1.97 -24.22
CA LYS A 5 -4.07 2.13 -24.37
C LYS A 5 -3.56 1.19 -25.46
N TRP A 6 -3.44 1.74 -26.66
CA TRP A 6 -3.09 0.96 -27.86
C TRP A 6 -1.61 0.68 -28.05
N SER A 7 -0.74 1.60 -27.61
CA SER A 7 0.70 1.48 -27.83
C SER A 7 1.44 1.28 -26.51
N GLN A 8 2.75 1.03 -26.59
CA GLN A 8 3.63 1.04 -25.41
C GLN A 8 3.67 2.39 -24.68
N HIS A 9 3.04 3.42 -25.25
CA HIS A 9 2.91 4.73 -24.63
C HIS A 9 1.80 4.64 -23.58
N GLN A 10 2.09 5.03 -22.35
CA GLN A 10 1.17 4.90 -21.21
C GLN A 10 -0.10 5.77 -21.31
N GLN A 11 -0.28 6.51 -22.41
CA GLN A 11 -1.36 7.47 -22.65
C GLN A 11 -2.33 6.96 -23.71
N THR A 12 -3.61 7.28 -23.51
CA THR A 12 -4.70 6.95 -24.42
C THR A 12 -4.73 7.91 -25.62
N LEU A 13 -5.38 7.51 -26.72
CA LEU A 13 -5.58 8.41 -27.87
C LEU A 13 -6.42 9.64 -27.50
N ALA A 14 -7.34 9.51 -26.54
CA ALA A 14 -8.12 10.61 -25.99
C ALA A 14 -7.26 11.65 -25.25
N GLU A 15 -6.28 11.20 -24.47
CA GLU A 15 -5.34 12.10 -23.76
C GLU A 15 -4.38 12.78 -24.73
N ARG A 16 -3.91 12.06 -25.76
CA ARG A 16 -2.94 12.59 -26.73
C ARG A 16 -3.58 13.54 -27.74
N TYR A 17 -4.83 13.28 -28.15
CA TYR A 17 -5.57 14.05 -29.15
C TYR A 17 -6.93 14.54 -28.62
N PRO A 18 -6.95 15.36 -27.54
CA PRO A 18 -8.18 15.72 -26.83
C PRO A 18 -9.17 16.48 -27.72
N ARG A 19 -8.69 17.31 -28.65
CA ARG A 19 -9.56 18.04 -29.59
C ARG A 19 -10.25 17.10 -30.58
N LEU A 20 -9.51 16.14 -31.15
CA LEU A 20 -10.08 15.13 -32.06
C LEU A 20 -11.08 14.24 -31.33
N TYR A 21 -10.74 13.81 -30.12
CA TYR A 21 -11.65 13.06 -29.26
C TYR A 21 -12.96 13.83 -29.03
N GLN A 22 -12.90 15.10 -28.66
CA GLN A 22 -14.08 15.95 -28.42
C GLN A 22 -15.02 16.06 -29.63
N ILE A 23 -14.46 16.13 -30.84
CA ILE A 23 -15.27 16.26 -32.08
C ILE A 23 -15.62 14.91 -32.71
N SER A 24 -15.16 13.79 -32.16
CA SER A 24 -15.55 12.47 -32.63
C SER A 24 -17.01 12.15 -32.26
N SER A 25 -17.74 11.59 -33.21
CA SER A 25 -19.08 11.02 -32.97
C SER A 25 -19.02 9.58 -32.43
N GLN A 26 -17.82 8.97 -32.39
CA GLN A 26 -17.59 7.55 -32.05
C GLN A 26 -16.76 7.36 -30.76
N GLN A 27 -16.84 8.29 -29.79
CA GLN A 27 -16.04 8.27 -28.54
C GLN A 27 -16.13 6.92 -27.80
N ASN A 28 -17.34 6.37 -27.65
CA ASN A 28 -17.62 5.16 -26.87
C ASN A 28 -17.96 3.94 -27.74
N GLN A 29 -17.52 3.92 -28.99
CA GLN A 29 -17.79 2.81 -29.91
C GLN A 29 -16.66 1.77 -29.91
N THR A 30 -17.01 0.51 -30.19
CA THR A 30 -16.07 -0.60 -30.35
C THR A 30 -15.36 -0.51 -31.70
N ILE A 31 -14.16 -1.08 -31.82
CA ILE A 31 -13.32 -1.01 -33.03
C ILE A 31 -14.08 -1.42 -34.29
N ASN A 32 -14.90 -2.48 -34.20
CA ASN A 32 -15.73 -2.97 -35.30
C ASN A 32 -16.69 -1.90 -35.89
N LYS A 33 -17.04 -0.86 -35.12
CA LYS A 33 -17.89 0.25 -35.58
C LYS A 33 -17.10 1.48 -36.07
N LEU A 34 -15.76 1.44 -36.00
CA LEU A 34 -14.87 2.51 -36.43
C LEU A 34 -14.21 2.22 -37.78
N GLY A 35 -14.60 1.15 -38.48
CA GLY A 35 -14.01 0.79 -39.76
C GLY A 35 -14.60 -0.49 -40.33
N HIS A 36 -14.03 -0.96 -41.43
CA HIS A 36 -14.39 -2.23 -42.06
C HIS A 36 -13.16 -2.87 -42.71
N HIS A 37 -13.16 -4.21 -42.80
CA HIS A 37 -12.12 -4.95 -43.51
C HIS A 37 -12.39 -4.92 -45.02
N LYS A 38 -11.39 -4.54 -45.81
CA LYS A 38 -11.33 -4.68 -47.28
C LYS A 38 -10.23 -5.67 -47.69
N ASP A 39 -10.11 -5.96 -48.97
CA ASP A 39 -9.08 -6.87 -49.52
C ASP A 39 -7.64 -6.42 -49.19
N SER A 40 -7.42 -5.13 -48.95
CA SER A 40 -6.14 -4.53 -48.59
C SER A 40 -5.90 -4.41 -47.06
N GLY A 41 -6.82 -4.92 -46.24
CA GLY A 41 -6.76 -4.84 -44.78
C GLY A 41 -7.84 -3.95 -44.16
N TRP A 42 -7.63 -3.56 -42.91
CA TRP A 42 -8.56 -2.73 -42.14
C TRP A 42 -8.57 -1.28 -42.65
N GLU A 43 -9.76 -0.75 -42.96
CA GLU A 43 -9.95 0.65 -43.32
C GLU A 43 -10.73 1.39 -42.23
N TRP A 44 -10.10 2.43 -41.68
CA TRP A 44 -10.73 3.29 -40.68
C TRP A 44 -11.81 4.19 -41.28
N GLN A 45 -12.96 4.26 -40.63
CA GLN A 45 -14.09 5.10 -40.99
C GLN A 45 -14.50 5.97 -39.78
N PHE A 46 -13.81 7.10 -39.63
CA PHE A 46 -14.10 8.07 -38.58
C PHE A 46 -15.23 9.03 -38.99
N THR A 47 -16.11 9.31 -38.03
CA THR A 47 -17.20 10.27 -38.15
C THR A 47 -17.01 11.41 -37.16
N TRP A 48 -17.10 12.63 -37.67
CA TRP A 48 -16.85 13.87 -36.92
C TRP A 48 -18.14 14.67 -36.79
N ARG A 49 -18.35 15.31 -35.64
CA ARG A 49 -19.53 16.14 -35.36
C ARG A 49 -19.56 17.44 -36.18
N ARG A 50 -18.40 17.87 -36.66
CA ARG A 50 -18.18 19.06 -37.50
C ARG A 50 -16.93 18.88 -38.36
N SER A 51 -16.76 19.75 -39.36
CA SER A 51 -15.50 19.87 -40.09
C SER A 51 -14.36 20.29 -39.17
N MET A 52 -13.15 19.79 -39.47
CA MET A 52 -11.92 20.17 -38.77
C MET A 52 -11.52 21.60 -39.15
N PHE A 53 -10.99 22.34 -38.19
CA PHE A 53 -10.34 23.63 -38.45
C PHE A 53 -8.88 23.43 -38.88
N ASP A 54 -8.27 24.43 -39.52
CA ASP A 54 -6.89 24.34 -40.03
C ASP A 54 -5.88 23.96 -38.94
N ASN A 55 -6.07 24.44 -37.72
CA ASN A 55 -5.23 24.13 -36.57
C ASN A 55 -5.43 22.71 -36.00
N GLU A 56 -6.44 21.97 -36.46
CA GLU A 56 -6.71 20.57 -36.09
C GLU A 56 -6.18 19.59 -37.16
N ILE A 57 -5.91 20.06 -38.38
CA ILE A 57 -5.47 19.22 -39.51
C ILE A 57 -4.14 18.53 -39.19
N GLU A 58 -3.16 19.26 -38.67
CA GLU A 58 -1.85 18.68 -38.33
C GLU A 58 -1.98 17.59 -37.26
N ALA A 59 -2.82 17.82 -36.25
CA ALA A 59 -3.11 16.82 -35.22
C ALA A 59 -3.79 15.59 -35.82
N ALA A 60 -4.70 15.77 -36.79
CA ALA A 60 -5.37 14.68 -37.48
C ALA A 60 -4.41 13.84 -38.33
N ILE A 61 -3.45 14.48 -39.03
CA ILE A 61 -2.40 13.78 -39.78
C ILE A 61 -1.55 12.94 -38.83
N ASN A 62 -1.12 13.50 -37.70
CA ASN A 62 -0.34 12.76 -36.72
C ASN A 62 -1.14 11.62 -36.08
N PHE A 63 -2.43 11.84 -35.81
CA PHE A 63 -3.33 10.80 -35.33
C PHE A 63 -3.45 9.63 -36.32
N LEU A 64 -3.64 9.92 -37.61
CA LEU A 64 -3.73 8.87 -38.64
C LEU A 64 -2.43 8.07 -38.76
N ARG A 65 -1.27 8.72 -38.67
CA ARG A 65 0.03 8.04 -38.64
C ARG A 65 0.18 7.13 -37.41
N ASP A 66 -0.22 7.61 -36.24
CA ASP A 66 -0.13 6.85 -34.98
C ASP A 66 -0.98 5.56 -35.00
N ILE A 67 -2.05 5.53 -35.79
CA ILE A 67 -2.95 4.36 -35.88
C ILE A 67 -2.72 3.52 -37.13
N GLU A 68 -1.86 3.96 -38.05
CA GLU A 68 -1.57 3.26 -39.32
C GLU A 68 -0.94 1.90 -39.06
N ASP A 69 -0.05 1.82 -38.06
CA ASP A 69 0.61 0.58 -37.64
C ASP A 69 -0.28 -0.37 -36.81
N MET A 70 -1.54 0.02 -36.53
CA MET A 70 -2.46 -0.81 -35.74
C MET A 70 -3.09 -1.92 -36.59
N ILE A 71 -2.65 -3.16 -36.35
CA ILE A 71 -3.20 -4.34 -37.03
C ILE A 71 -4.48 -4.81 -36.31
N ILE A 72 -5.63 -4.65 -36.96
CA ILE A 72 -6.92 -5.16 -36.48
C ILE A 72 -7.16 -6.56 -37.04
N GLN A 73 -7.14 -7.57 -36.18
CA GLN A 73 -7.36 -8.97 -36.58
C GLN A 73 -8.84 -9.21 -36.92
N GLN A 74 -9.11 -9.86 -38.06
CA GLN A 74 -10.49 -10.12 -38.52
C GLN A 74 -11.11 -11.36 -37.86
N HIS A 75 -10.30 -12.36 -37.50
CA HIS A 75 -10.75 -13.67 -37.03
C HIS A 75 -10.14 -14.05 -35.66
N GLY A 76 -9.72 -13.07 -34.87
CA GLY A 76 -9.27 -13.26 -33.49
C GLY A 76 -10.44 -13.18 -32.52
N SER A 77 -10.48 -14.06 -31.52
CA SER A 77 -11.30 -13.82 -30.32
C SER A 77 -10.71 -12.66 -29.54
N ASP A 78 -11.55 -11.88 -28.86
CA ASP A 78 -11.08 -10.88 -27.90
C ASP A 78 -10.24 -11.56 -26.81
N GLU A 79 -9.07 -11.00 -26.53
CA GLU A 79 -8.15 -11.46 -25.49
C GLU A 79 -7.92 -10.37 -24.44
N TRP A 80 -7.82 -10.79 -23.17
CA TRP A 80 -7.46 -9.89 -22.08
C TRP A 80 -5.94 -9.76 -21.97
N VAL A 81 -5.43 -8.54 -22.16
CA VAL A 81 -4.01 -8.22 -21.98
C VAL A 81 -3.80 -7.48 -20.67
N TRP A 82 -2.93 -8.01 -19.81
CA TRP A 82 -2.54 -7.39 -18.56
C TRP A 82 -1.50 -6.30 -18.80
N LEU A 83 -1.89 -5.04 -18.59
CA LEU A 83 -1.04 -3.87 -18.80
C LEU A 83 0.01 -3.65 -17.67
N GLY A 84 -0.03 -4.45 -16.61
CA GLY A 84 0.91 -4.33 -15.49
C GLY A 84 2.21 -5.08 -15.66
N ASP A 85 2.40 -5.75 -16.79
CA ASP A 85 3.63 -6.45 -17.14
C ASP A 85 3.85 -6.44 -18.66
N GLN A 86 5.11 -6.40 -19.10
CA GLN A 86 5.45 -6.37 -20.52
C GLN A 86 5.09 -7.67 -21.26
N SER A 87 4.92 -8.78 -20.53
CA SER A 87 4.48 -10.05 -21.13
C SER A 87 3.01 -10.03 -21.57
N GLY A 88 2.22 -9.03 -21.14
CA GLY A 88 0.78 -8.99 -21.37
C GLY A 88 0.00 -10.03 -20.56
N ASN A 89 0.68 -10.86 -19.77
CA ASN A 89 0.06 -11.91 -18.98
C ASN A 89 -0.14 -11.47 -17.54
N TYR A 90 -1.32 -11.75 -16.99
CA TYR A 90 -1.58 -11.49 -15.59
C TYR A 90 -0.74 -12.43 -14.71
N SER A 91 -0.10 -11.85 -13.70
CA SER A 91 0.42 -12.61 -12.56
C SER A 91 0.16 -11.87 -11.27
N THR A 92 -0.07 -12.62 -10.19
CA THR A 92 -0.21 -12.04 -8.83
C THR A 92 1.00 -11.17 -8.47
N CYS A 93 2.20 -11.55 -8.91
CA CYS A 93 3.43 -10.76 -8.70
C CYS A 93 3.34 -9.38 -9.36
N SER A 94 3.02 -9.33 -10.66
CA SER A 94 2.90 -8.07 -11.41
C SER A 94 1.77 -7.17 -10.87
N ALA A 95 0.64 -7.76 -10.45
CA ALA A 95 -0.45 -7.03 -9.82
C ALA A 95 -0.04 -6.42 -8.47
N TYR A 96 0.60 -7.19 -7.61
CA TYR A 96 1.12 -6.67 -6.34
C TYR A 96 2.17 -5.59 -6.54
N LYS A 97 3.04 -5.73 -7.55
CA LYS A 97 4.05 -4.72 -7.89
C LYS A 97 3.41 -3.40 -8.30
N LEU A 98 2.39 -3.42 -9.17
CA LEU A 98 1.65 -2.21 -9.55
C LEU A 98 0.97 -1.54 -8.35
N ILE A 99 0.29 -2.33 -7.50
CA ILE A 99 -0.37 -1.79 -6.30
C ILE A 99 0.68 -1.19 -5.36
N TRP A 100 1.79 -1.90 -5.17
CA TRP A 100 2.89 -1.44 -4.34
C TRP A 100 3.45 -0.11 -4.84
N GLU A 101 3.79 0.00 -6.12
CA GLU A 101 4.30 1.23 -6.75
C GLU A 101 3.32 2.40 -6.62
N ALA A 102 2.03 2.16 -6.84
CA ALA A 102 1.00 3.17 -6.64
C ALA A 102 0.92 3.68 -5.18
N THR A 103 1.08 2.76 -4.21
CA THR A 103 1.07 3.10 -2.78
C THR A 103 2.41 3.64 -2.25
N ALA A 104 3.52 3.37 -2.94
CA ALA A 104 4.87 3.79 -2.58
C ALA A 104 5.16 5.28 -2.86
N THR A 105 4.21 6.00 -3.45
CA THR A 105 4.23 7.47 -3.54
C THR A 105 4.05 8.15 -2.16
N GLY A 106 3.63 7.41 -1.13
CA GLY A 106 3.73 7.83 0.27
C GLY A 106 5.11 7.54 0.86
N GLN A 107 5.58 8.41 1.78
CA GLN A 107 6.82 8.24 2.55
C GLN A 107 7.12 6.76 2.80
N GLN A 108 8.20 6.27 2.18
CA GLN A 108 8.67 4.92 2.36
C GLN A 108 8.73 4.64 3.86
N GLU A 109 7.94 3.68 4.33
CA GLU A 109 7.86 3.37 5.76
C GLU A 109 9.11 2.60 6.17
N GLU A 110 10.23 3.31 6.31
CA GLU A 110 11.53 2.75 6.70
C GLU A 110 11.41 1.87 7.96
N TRP A 111 10.51 2.24 8.87
CA TRP A 111 10.19 1.48 10.07
C TRP A 111 9.68 0.06 9.78
N CYS A 112 8.97 -0.17 8.68
CA CYS A 112 8.52 -1.50 8.28
C CYS A 112 9.72 -2.39 7.98
N MET A 113 10.68 -1.90 7.19
CA MET A 113 11.88 -2.67 6.85
C MET A 113 12.69 -3.02 8.10
N GLU A 114 12.87 -2.06 8.99
CA GLU A 114 13.57 -2.30 10.26
C GLU A 114 12.84 -3.31 11.15
N LEU A 115 11.51 -3.26 11.21
CA LEU A 115 10.71 -4.22 11.97
C LEU A 115 10.91 -5.66 11.46
N TRP A 116 10.90 -5.88 10.14
CA TRP A 116 11.02 -7.21 9.55
C TRP A 116 12.45 -7.77 9.58
N LYS A 117 13.48 -6.94 9.79
CA LYS A 117 14.89 -7.39 9.97
C LYS A 117 15.14 -8.04 11.34
N ILE A 118 14.25 -7.83 12.31
CA ILE A 118 14.42 -8.30 13.69
C ILE A 118 14.18 -9.83 13.74
N LYS A 119 15.12 -10.58 14.32
CA LYS A 119 15.05 -12.04 14.44
C LYS A 119 14.20 -12.46 15.63
N ILE A 120 12.88 -12.54 15.44
CA ILE A 120 11.88 -12.89 16.47
C ILE A 120 10.78 -13.79 15.88
N PRO A 121 9.95 -14.45 16.71
CA PRO A 121 8.83 -15.24 16.21
C PRO A 121 7.90 -14.40 15.31
N SER A 122 7.54 -14.92 14.13
CA SER A 122 6.81 -14.21 13.06
C SER A 122 5.50 -13.54 13.51
N LYS A 123 4.83 -14.09 14.53
CA LYS A 123 3.63 -13.48 15.13
C LYS A 123 3.87 -12.09 15.74
N ILE A 124 5.08 -11.81 16.22
CA ILE A 124 5.43 -10.54 16.89
C ILE A 124 5.57 -9.38 15.90
N PRO A 125 6.35 -9.49 14.79
CA PRO A 125 6.39 -8.43 13.80
C PRO A 125 5.05 -8.24 13.09
N VAL A 126 4.27 -9.31 12.85
CA VAL A 126 2.88 -9.18 12.35
C VAL A 126 2.02 -8.37 13.32
N PHE A 127 2.11 -8.65 14.62
CA PHE A 127 1.40 -7.88 15.64
C PHE A 127 1.84 -6.41 15.68
N ALA A 128 3.16 -6.17 15.70
CA ALA A 128 3.70 -4.81 15.75
C ALA A 128 3.31 -4.03 14.50
N TRP A 129 3.36 -4.63 13.31
CA TRP A 129 2.87 -3.99 12.08
C TRP A 129 1.39 -3.61 12.19
N ARG A 130 0.53 -4.50 12.70
CA ARG A 130 -0.88 -4.20 12.95
C ARG A 130 -1.06 -3.06 13.96
N LEU A 131 -0.27 -3.04 15.03
CA LEU A 131 -0.29 -1.98 16.04
C LEU A 131 0.10 -0.63 15.42
N LEU A 132 1.19 -0.60 14.66
CA LEU A 132 1.78 0.58 14.06
C LEU A 132 0.89 1.17 12.95
N LYS A 133 0.09 0.34 12.28
CA LYS A 133 -0.93 0.73 11.30
C LYS A 133 -2.30 1.06 11.90
N ASP A 134 -2.45 1.04 13.22
CA ASP A 134 -3.73 1.19 13.92
C ASP A 134 -4.81 0.18 13.47
N ARG A 135 -4.39 -1.06 13.21
CA ARG A 135 -5.23 -2.17 12.72
C ARG A 135 -5.51 -3.23 13.79
N LEU A 136 -5.15 -2.97 15.04
CA LEU A 136 -5.59 -3.82 16.15
C LEU A 136 -7.04 -3.47 16.52
N PRO A 137 -7.83 -4.43 17.04
CA PRO A 137 -9.16 -4.12 17.57
C PRO A 137 -9.09 -3.08 18.70
N THR A 138 -9.38 -1.82 18.37
CA THR A 138 -9.30 -0.68 19.29
C THR A 138 -10.55 -0.57 20.16
N LYS A 139 -10.47 0.30 21.19
CA LYS A 139 -11.59 0.65 22.08
C LYS A 139 -12.87 1.00 21.30
N ARG A 140 -12.76 1.60 20.10
CA ARG A 140 -13.89 1.88 19.21
C ARG A 140 -14.64 0.62 18.76
N ASN A 141 -13.93 -0.42 18.31
CA ASN A 141 -14.56 -1.69 17.90
C ASN A 141 -15.17 -2.47 19.08
N LEU A 142 -14.69 -2.24 20.30
CA LEU A 142 -15.18 -2.90 21.52
C LEU A 142 -16.29 -2.12 22.22
N HIS A 143 -16.32 -0.79 22.08
CA HIS A 143 -17.45 0.04 22.50
C HIS A 143 -18.71 -0.29 21.69
N TRP A 144 -18.56 -0.55 20.38
CA TRP A 144 -19.65 -1.12 19.56
C TRP A 144 -20.13 -2.50 20.05
N ARG A 145 -19.35 -3.18 20.89
CA ARG A 145 -19.69 -4.44 21.57
C ARG A 145 -20.04 -4.25 23.05
N GLN A 146 -20.28 -3.01 23.51
CA GLN A 146 -20.68 -2.65 24.88
C GLN A 146 -19.68 -3.04 25.99
N LEU A 147 -18.40 -3.25 25.67
CA LEU A 147 -17.37 -3.56 26.67
C LEU A 147 -16.72 -2.27 27.20
N GLN A 148 -16.98 -1.94 28.46
CA GLN A 148 -16.36 -0.83 29.21
C GLN A 148 -14.90 -1.19 29.52
N ILE A 149 -13.94 -0.50 28.90
CA ILE A 149 -12.50 -0.70 29.14
C ILE A 149 -11.97 0.46 29.95
N GLN A 150 -11.47 0.18 31.16
CA GLN A 150 -10.67 1.15 31.91
C GLN A 150 -9.36 1.41 31.14
N ASP A 151 -9.01 2.67 30.93
CA ASP A 151 -7.78 3.02 30.23
C ASP A 151 -6.58 2.61 31.08
N ILE A 152 -5.86 1.57 30.63
CA ILE A 152 -4.56 1.21 31.19
C ILE A 152 -3.62 2.39 30.94
N LYS A 153 -3.20 3.07 32.01
CA LYS A 153 -2.17 4.10 31.93
C LYS A 153 -0.85 3.42 31.60
N ILE A 154 -0.49 3.38 30.31
CA ILE A 154 0.78 2.79 29.85
C ILE A 154 1.99 3.71 30.04
N GLN A 155 1.76 5.00 30.30
CA GLN A 155 2.83 6.00 30.46
C GLN A 155 3.83 5.64 31.58
N PRO A 156 3.41 5.22 32.79
CA PRO A 156 4.34 4.81 33.85
C PRO A 156 5.23 3.63 33.46
N ILE A 157 4.70 2.66 32.70
CA ILE A 157 5.44 1.47 32.24
C ILE A 157 6.63 1.91 31.39
N TRP A 158 6.38 2.84 30.46
CA TRP A 158 7.41 3.35 29.58
C TRP A 158 8.38 4.30 30.29
N TRP A 159 7.90 5.08 31.26
CA TRP A 159 8.74 5.97 32.07
C TRP A 159 9.78 5.17 32.86
N GLU A 160 9.32 4.09 33.50
CA GLU A 160 10.20 3.16 34.22
C GLU A 160 11.21 2.50 33.27
N SER A 161 10.76 2.04 32.10
CA SER A 161 11.65 1.43 31.09
C SER A 161 12.78 2.36 30.62
N ILE A 162 12.46 3.64 30.42
CA ILE A 162 13.43 4.64 29.94
C ILE A 162 14.37 5.08 31.07
N SER A 163 13.91 5.09 32.33
CA SER A 163 14.72 5.45 33.49
C SER A 163 15.95 4.53 33.64
N TRP A 164 15.81 3.25 33.30
CA TRP A 164 16.89 2.25 33.33
C TRP A 164 18.06 2.57 32.39
N LEU A 165 17.81 3.36 31.35
CA LEU A 165 18.84 3.82 30.42
C LEU A 165 19.41 5.20 30.77
N ASN A 166 18.86 5.86 31.79
CA ASN A 166 19.18 7.24 32.14
C ASN A 166 18.99 8.22 30.95
N ILE A 167 18.00 7.94 30.09
CA ILE A 167 17.66 8.80 28.95
C ILE A 167 16.52 9.73 29.36
N LYS A 168 16.66 11.04 29.14
CA LYS A 168 15.55 11.99 29.26
C LYS A 168 14.96 12.19 27.88
N SER A 169 13.71 11.76 27.67
CA SER A 169 13.02 11.96 26.40
C SER A 169 11.52 12.21 26.58
N ALA A 170 10.91 12.91 25.64
CA ALA A 170 9.47 13.10 25.58
C ALA A 170 8.79 11.85 24.98
N PHE A 171 7.63 11.47 25.51
CA PHE A 171 6.84 10.40 24.91
C PHE A 171 6.09 10.89 23.67
N PRO A 172 6.29 10.24 22.52
CA PRO A 172 5.58 10.62 21.31
C PRO A 172 4.12 10.18 21.36
N LEU A 173 3.26 10.96 20.70
CA LEU A 173 1.80 10.76 20.69
C LEU A 173 1.37 9.52 19.88
N ARG A 174 2.22 9.06 18.95
CA ARG A 174 1.90 7.95 18.03
C ARG A 174 2.79 6.73 18.29
N PRO A 175 2.26 5.49 18.28
CA PRO A 175 3.05 4.28 18.43
C PRO A 175 4.20 4.15 17.43
N VAL A 176 4.02 4.62 16.19
CA VAL A 176 5.07 4.63 15.16
C VAL A 176 6.26 5.49 15.54
N GLN A 177 6.01 6.70 16.03
CA GLN A 177 7.07 7.58 16.51
C GLN A 177 7.76 6.99 17.73
N HIS A 178 7.00 6.33 18.61
CA HIS A 178 7.56 5.65 19.78
C HIS A 178 8.49 4.50 19.36
N PHE A 179 8.06 3.65 18.43
CA PHE A 179 8.88 2.57 17.89
C PHE A 179 10.16 3.10 17.23
N LEU A 180 10.05 4.12 16.39
CA LEU A 180 11.18 4.75 15.71
C LEU A 180 12.20 5.33 16.71
N GLN A 181 11.72 6.00 17.76
CA GLN A 181 12.59 6.49 18.83
C GLN A 181 13.33 5.34 19.53
N HIS A 182 12.66 4.22 19.80
CA HIS A 182 13.28 3.08 20.48
C HIS A 182 14.32 2.36 19.62
N ILE A 183 14.06 2.19 18.32
CA ILE A 183 14.98 1.49 17.41
C ILE A 183 16.15 2.37 16.96
N SER A 184 15.98 3.70 16.94
CA SER A 184 17.03 4.67 16.58
C SER A 184 18.04 4.91 17.70
N ILE A 185 17.70 4.65 18.96
CA ILE A 185 18.63 4.73 20.09
C ILE A 185 19.79 3.73 19.89
N GLN A 186 20.96 4.23 19.52
CA GLN A 186 22.18 3.46 19.32
C GLN A 186 22.92 3.25 20.65
N ILE A 187 22.52 2.25 21.42
CA ILE A 187 23.31 1.79 22.58
C ILE A 187 24.34 0.78 22.10
N LYS A 188 25.60 0.94 22.48
CA LYS A 188 26.67 -0.01 22.14
C LYS A 188 26.60 -1.27 23.02
N GLY A 189 27.07 -2.40 22.47
CA GLY A 189 27.20 -3.66 23.21
C GLY A 189 25.89 -4.43 23.43
N VAL A 190 25.90 -5.34 24.40
CA VAL A 190 24.77 -6.26 24.69
C VAL A 190 23.48 -5.50 25.00
N ARG A 191 23.57 -4.37 25.72
CA ARG A 191 22.40 -3.53 26.07
C ARG A 191 21.65 -3.01 24.85
N GLY A 192 22.35 -2.65 23.77
CA GLY A 192 21.70 -2.19 22.53
C GLY A 192 20.97 -3.29 21.79
N LYS A 193 21.52 -4.51 21.76
CA LYS A 193 20.79 -5.66 21.21
C LYS A 193 19.50 -5.91 22.00
N ARG A 194 19.55 -5.93 23.33
CA ARG A 194 18.36 -6.11 24.18
C ARG A 194 17.32 -5.02 23.99
N TRP A 195 17.78 -3.77 23.88
CA TRP A 195 16.90 -2.61 23.72
C TRP A 195 16.04 -2.68 22.45
N ARG A 196 16.59 -3.19 21.35
CA ARG A 196 15.85 -3.39 20.09
C ARG A 196 14.64 -4.33 20.25
N TYR A 197 14.75 -5.32 21.13
CA TYR A 197 13.68 -6.29 21.42
C TYR A 197 12.71 -5.79 22.51
N TRP A 198 13.20 -4.94 23.41
CA TRP A 198 12.46 -4.47 24.59
C TRP A 198 11.11 -3.85 24.23
N TRP A 199 11.09 -2.94 23.24
CA TRP A 199 9.86 -2.28 22.82
C TRP A 199 8.79 -3.28 22.34
N LEU A 200 9.21 -4.28 21.56
CA LEU A 200 8.33 -5.32 21.03
C LEU A 200 7.83 -6.25 22.15
N ALA A 201 8.68 -6.55 23.13
CA ALA A 201 8.32 -7.39 24.27
C ALA A 201 7.29 -6.69 25.17
N VAL A 202 7.52 -5.41 25.50
CA VAL A 202 6.60 -4.62 26.34
C VAL A 202 5.27 -4.40 25.64
N THR A 203 5.26 -3.99 24.37
CA THR A 203 4.00 -3.79 23.62
C THR A 203 3.19 -5.07 23.47
N TRP A 204 3.86 -6.21 23.24
CA TRP A 204 3.21 -7.52 23.22
C TRP A 204 2.65 -7.91 24.60
N ALA A 205 3.42 -7.71 25.67
CA ALA A 205 2.98 -7.98 27.04
C ALA A 205 1.77 -7.13 27.42
N ILE A 206 1.80 -5.82 27.14
CA ILE A 206 0.65 -4.90 27.31
C ILE A 206 -0.59 -5.45 26.59
N TRP A 207 -0.44 -5.85 25.33
CA TRP A 207 -1.56 -6.38 24.55
C TRP A 207 -2.12 -7.68 25.15
N LYS A 208 -1.26 -8.58 25.60
CA LYS A 208 -1.66 -9.85 26.25
C LYS A 208 -2.36 -9.60 27.58
N PHE A 209 -1.85 -8.71 28.42
CA PHE A 209 -2.49 -8.32 29.68
C PHE A 209 -3.85 -7.69 29.43
N ARG A 210 -3.94 -6.72 28.52
CA ARG A 210 -5.20 -6.10 28.11
C ARG A 210 -6.24 -7.14 27.68
N ASN A 211 -5.84 -8.12 26.86
CA ASN A 211 -6.76 -9.20 26.46
C ASN A 211 -7.16 -10.11 27.62
N ARG A 212 -6.24 -10.47 28.52
CA ARG A 212 -6.56 -11.27 29.73
C ARG A 212 -7.55 -10.55 30.64
N MET A 213 -7.39 -9.24 30.83
CA MET A 213 -8.35 -8.45 31.60
C MET A 213 -9.74 -8.48 30.95
N LEU A 214 -9.80 -8.36 29.62
CA LEU A 214 -11.07 -8.30 28.88
C LEU A 214 -11.79 -9.65 28.79
N PHE A 215 -11.06 -10.75 28.59
CA PHE A 215 -11.65 -12.06 28.30
C PHE A 215 -11.57 -13.04 29.47
N SER A 216 -10.87 -12.69 30.54
CA SER A 216 -10.65 -13.59 31.69
C SER A 216 -10.79 -12.89 33.04
N ASN A 217 -11.23 -11.62 33.09
CA ASN A 217 -11.35 -10.83 34.33
C ASN A 217 -10.08 -10.84 35.20
N ALA A 218 -8.90 -10.95 34.58
CA ALA A 218 -7.64 -10.90 35.31
C ALA A 218 -7.38 -9.48 35.86
N GLU A 219 -6.73 -9.38 37.01
CA GLU A 219 -6.28 -8.10 37.55
C GLU A 219 -5.01 -7.60 36.85
N PHE A 220 -4.86 -6.28 36.79
CA PHE A 220 -3.65 -5.65 36.26
C PHE A 220 -2.54 -5.66 37.31
N ASP A 221 -1.40 -6.28 36.97
CA ASP A 221 -0.20 -6.28 37.78
C ASP A 221 0.99 -5.84 36.92
N ILE A 222 1.55 -4.68 37.25
CA ILE A 222 2.66 -4.10 36.51
C ILE A 222 3.95 -4.91 36.64
N ASN A 223 4.17 -5.57 37.79
CA ASN A 223 5.37 -6.37 38.02
C ASN A 223 5.34 -7.62 37.13
N ARG A 224 4.19 -8.31 37.09
CA ARG A 224 4.00 -9.47 36.18
C ARG A 224 4.12 -9.08 34.71
N LEU A 225 3.71 -7.86 34.35
CA LEU A 225 3.90 -7.35 33.00
C LEU A 225 5.39 -7.19 32.67
N PHE A 226 6.17 -6.61 33.59
CA PHE A 226 7.62 -6.49 33.42
C PHE A 226 8.31 -7.84 33.38
N ASP A 227 7.95 -8.78 34.26
CA ASP A 227 8.50 -10.14 34.25
C ASP A 227 8.27 -10.84 32.90
N GLU A 228 7.07 -10.71 32.34
CA GLU A 228 6.73 -11.25 31.03
C GLU A 228 7.51 -10.57 29.90
N ALA A 229 7.66 -9.24 29.93
CA ALA A 229 8.43 -8.50 28.94
C ALA A 229 9.94 -8.84 29.01
N ILE A 230 10.49 -8.97 30.21
CA ILE A 230 11.88 -9.39 30.44
C ILE A 230 12.07 -10.80 29.89
N PHE A 231 11.20 -11.74 30.26
CA PHE A 231 11.24 -13.11 29.76
C PHE A 231 11.25 -13.16 28.23
N LEU A 232 10.32 -12.45 27.57
CA LEU A 232 10.25 -12.40 26.11
C LEU A 232 11.52 -11.84 25.49
N THR A 233 12.06 -10.75 26.05
CA THR A 233 13.31 -10.16 25.58
C THR A 233 14.46 -11.16 25.65
N TRP A 234 14.54 -11.97 26.71
CA TRP A 234 15.54 -13.03 26.83
C TRP A 234 15.34 -14.17 25.84
N THR A 235 14.09 -14.56 25.55
CA THR A 235 13.82 -15.61 24.56
C THR A 235 14.15 -15.22 23.12
N TRP A 236 14.40 -13.94 22.85
CA TRP A 236 14.64 -13.39 21.51
C TRP A 236 16.10 -13.00 21.26
N LEU A 237 16.97 -13.14 22.27
CA LEU A 237 18.41 -12.88 22.19
C LEU A 237 19.18 -14.14 21.80
#